data_AF-X6LDI8-F1
#
_entry.id   AF-X6LDI8-F1
#
_cell.length_a   1.000
_cell.length_b   1.000
_cell.length_c   1.000
_cell.angle_alpha   90.00
_cell.angle_beta   90.00
_cell.angle_gamma   90.00
#
_symmetry.space_group_name_H-M   'P 1'
#
loop_
_entity.id
_entity.type
_entity.pdbx_description
1 polymer ?
#
loop_
_entity_poly.entity_id
_entity_poly.type
_entity_poly.pdbx_seq_one_letter_code
_entity_poly.pdbx_strand_id
1 'polypeptide(L)'
;MCLHILWNILKYPKHIKYRQIHKQALYNYLLKKCHTLGAHFEQVFVAMGWCLQCFGFEKENDDNWYYQYHNIQLLHLWKYYQAWINEQIVYVFILLSLIKQMI
;
A
#
# COMPACT_ATOMS: atom_id res chain seq x y z
N MET A 1 4.19 -0.68 1.97
CA MET A 1 3.44 -1.77 1.33
C MET A 1 2.69 -1.28 0.10
N CYS A 2 1.94 -0.17 0.23
CA CYS A 2 1.23 0.50 -0.87
C CYS A 2 2.10 0.74 -2.12
N LEU A 3 3.31 1.30 -1.96
CA LEU A 3 4.24 1.52 -3.09
C LEU A 3 4.58 0.23 -3.85
N HIS A 4 4.76 -0.91 -3.18
CA HIS A 4 5.06 -2.18 -3.85
C HIS A 4 3.85 -2.72 -4.62
N ILE A 5 2.65 -2.58 -4.06
CA ILE A 5 1.41 -3.00 -4.74
C ILE A 5 1.19 -2.16 -6.00
N LEU A 6 1.25 -0.84 -5.85
CA LEU A 6 1.13 0.11 -6.96
C LEU A 6 2.18 -0.16 -8.04
N TRP A 7 3.45 -0.33 -7.65
CA TRP A 7 4.53 -0.63 -8.58
C TRP A 7 4.33 -1.93 -9.34
N ASN A 8 3.88 -3.00 -8.67
CA ASN A 8 3.64 -4.29 -9.32
C ASN A 8 2.57 -4.19 -10.40
N ILE A 9 1.48 -3.45 -10.15
CA ILE A 9 0.40 -3.24 -11.12
C ILE A 9 0.86 -2.35 -12.28
N LEU A 10 1.58 -1.26 -11.99
CA LEU A 10 2.11 -0.35 -13.00
C LEU A 10 3.13 -1.03 -13.92
N LYS A 11 4.01 -1.86 -13.35
CA LYS A 11 5.06 -2.56 -14.10
C LYS A 11 4.52 -3.75 -14.90
N TYR A 12 3.53 -4.46 -14.36
CA TYR A 12 2.98 -5.68 -14.96
C TYR A 12 1.45 -5.62 -15.08
N PRO A 13 0.90 -4.67 -15.86
CA PRO A 13 -0.53 -4.44 -15.89
C PRO A 13 -1.32 -5.66 -16.36
N LYS A 14 -0.78 -6.49 -17.27
CA LYS A 14 -1.48 -7.68 -17.78
C LYS A 14 -1.49 -8.87 -16.81
N HIS A 15 -0.74 -8.81 -15.71
CA HIS A 15 -0.60 -9.94 -14.79
C HIS A 15 -1.71 -9.92 -13.74
N ILE A 16 -2.70 -10.79 -13.92
CA ILE A 16 -3.87 -10.88 -13.03
C ILE A 16 -3.49 -11.14 -11.56
N LYS A 17 -2.38 -11.84 -11.31
CA LYS A 17 -1.87 -12.09 -9.95
C LYS A 17 -1.62 -10.81 -9.14
N TYR A 18 -1.24 -9.70 -9.76
CA TYR A 18 -1.02 -8.43 -9.05
C TYR A 18 -2.30 -7.63 -8.83
N ARG A 19 -3.40 -8.06 -9.46
CA ARG A 19 -4.74 -7.51 -9.28
C ARG A 19 -5.52 -8.23 -8.17
N GLN A 20 -4.90 -9.20 -7.50
CA GLN A 20 -5.53 -10.02 -6.46
C GLN A 20 -4.65 -10.03 -5.22
N ILE A 21 -5.24 -9.80 -4.05
CA ILE A 21 -4.55 -9.85 -2.76
C ILE A 21 -5.36 -10.71 -1.81
N HIS A 22 -4.80 -11.85 -1.43
CA HIS A 22 -5.42 -12.73 -0.45
C HIS A 22 -5.45 -12.10 0.94
N LYS A 23 -6.61 -12.07 1.59
CA LYS A 23 -6.80 -11.49 2.93
C LYS A 23 -5.87 -12.12 3.96
N GLN A 24 -5.76 -13.44 3.98
CA GLN A 24 -4.92 -14.13 4.96
C GLN A 24 -3.43 -13.80 4.77
N ALA A 25 -2.97 -13.73 3.51
CA ALA A 25 -1.60 -13.36 3.20
C ALA A 25 -1.31 -11.90 3.61
N LEU A 26 -2.24 -10.99 3.33
CA LEU A 26 -2.16 -9.59 3.75
C LEU A 26 -2.13 -9.46 5.27
N TYR A 27 -3.04 -10.15 5.96
CA TYR A 27 -3.13 -10.17 7.42
C TYR A 27 -1.83 -10.66 8.05
N ASN A 28 -1.35 -11.84 7.65
CA ASN A 28 -0.13 -12.45 8.19
C ASN A 28 1.09 -11.55 7.94
N TYR A 29 1.19 -10.97 6.75
CA TYR A 29 2.28 -10.05 6.41
C TYR A 29 2.25 -8.80 7.30
N LEU A 30 1.09 -8.15 7.43
CA LEU A 30 0.94 -6.94 8.23
C LEU A 30 1.16 -7.21 9.72
N LEU A 31 0.65 -8.32 10.25
CA LEU A 31 0.86 -8.73 11.63
C LEU A 31 2.36 -8.87 11.94
N LYS A 32 3.09 -9.60 11.08
CA LYS A 32 4.54 -9.76 11.20
C LYS A 32 5.26 -8.42 11.15
N LYS A 33 4.91 -7.55 10.20
CA LYS A 33 5.50 -6.20 10.04
C LYS A 33 5.23 -5.32 11.27
N CYS A 34 4.02 -5.33 11.80
CA CYS A 34 3.64 -4.54 12.96
C CYS A 34 4.38 -5.02 14.21
N HIS A 35 4.49 -6.33 14.40
CA HIS A 35 5.28 -6.91 15.49
C HIS A 35 6.76 -6.49 15.41
N THR A 36 7.37 -6.49 14.23
CA THR A 36 8.76 -6.04 14.05
C THR A 36 8.94 -4.54 14.32
N LEU A 37 7.94 -3.71 14.01
CA LEU A 37 8.04 -2.26 14.11
C LEU A 37 7.40 -1.68 15.39
N GLY A 38 6.85 -2.52 16.27
CA GLY A 38 6.09 -2.07 17.44
C GLY A 38 4.83 -1.27 17.11
N ALA A 39 4.26 -1.44 15.91
CA ALA A 39 3.10 -0.67 15.46
C ALA A 39 1.77 -1.33 15.89
N HIS A 40 0.73 -0.52 16.08
CA HIS A 40 -0.61 -1.00 16.43
C HIS A 40 -1.28 -1.68 15.23
N PHE A 41 -1.36 -3.02 15.25
CA PHE A 41 -1.80 -3.82 14.11
C PHE A 41 -3.18 -3.42 13.58
N GLU A 42 -4.19 -3.23 14.44
CA GLU A 42 -5.56 -2.94 13.98
C GLU A 42 -5.64 -1.62 13.20
N GLN A 43 -4.90 -0.59 13.63
CA GLN A 43 -4.87 0.71 12.96
C GLN A 43 -4.23 0.58 11.59
N VAL A 44 -3.10 -0.15 11.51
CA VAL A 44 -2.42 -0.42 10.25
C VAL A 44 -3.29 -1.25 9.31
N PHE A 45 -4.01 -2.25 9.82
CA PHE A 45 -4.88 -3.11 9.03
C PHE A 45 -6.07 -2.33 8.43
N VAL A 46 -6.71 -1.48 9.24
CA VAL A 46 -7.78 -0.59 8.78
C VAL A 46 -7.24 0.39 7.73
N ALA A 47 -6.14 1.09 8.02
CA ALA A 47 -5.53 2.05 7.09
C ALA A 47 -5.13 1.40 5.76
N MET A 48 -4.62 0.16 5.79
CA MET A 48 -4.31 -0.59 4.58
C MET A 48 -5.57 -0.86 3.74
N GLY A 49 -6.69 -1.22 4.37
CA GLY A 49 -7.97 -1.40 3.68
C GLY A 49 -8.42 -0.13 2.96
N TRP A 50 -8.35 1.02 3.62
CA TRP A 50 -8.63 2.32 3.00
C TRP A 50 -7.71 2.62 1.81
N CYS A 51 -6.40 2.35 1.94
CA CYS A 51 -5.46 2.53 0.83
C CYS A 51 -5.82 1.67 -0.39
N LEU A 52 -6.17 0.40 -0.17
CA LEU A 52 -6.58 -0.51 -1.23
C LEU A 52 -7.83 0.00 -1.94
N GLN A 53 -8.85 0.45 -1.20
CA GLN A 53 -10.05 1.05 -1.77
C GLN A 53 -9.74 2.31 -2.61
N CYS A 54 -8.90 3.21 -2.11
CA CYS A 54 -8.46 4.40 -2.87
C CYS A 54 -7.78 4.04 -4.19
N PHE A 55 -7.07 2.91 -4.25
CA PHE A 55 -6.43 2.45 -5.48
C PHE A 55 -7.41 1.78 -6.46
N GLY A 56 -8.64 1.44 -6.01
CA GLY A 56 -9.64 0.74 -6.83
C GLY A 56 -9.72 -0.77 -6.57
N PHE A 57 -9.26 -1.22 -5.40
CA PHE A 57 -9.51 -2.59 -4.95
C PHE A 57 -10.82 -2.67 -4.15
N GLU A 58 -11.56 -3.74 -4.39
CA GLU A 58 -12.78 -4.08 -3.65
C GLU A 58 -12.65 -5.47 -3.01
N LYS A 59 -13.39 -5.69 -1.92
CA LYS A 59 -13.52 -7.04 -1.34
C LYS A 59 -14.65 -7.77 -2.05
N GLU A 60 -14.39 -9.03 -2.41
CA GLU A 60 -15.44 -9.93 -2.88
C GLU A 60 -15.90 -10.89 -1.75
N ASN A 61 -16.77 -11.85 -2.08
CA ASN A 61 -17.40 -12.77 -1.12
C ASN A 61 -16.41 -13.67 -0.37
N ASP A 62 -15.22 -13.90 -0.92
CA ASP A 62 -14.14 -14.67 -0.28
C ASP A 62 -13.24 -13.81 0.62
N ASP A 63 -13.65 -12.57 0.87
CA ASP A 63 -12.93 -11.51 1.58
C ASP A 63 -11.58 -11.11 0.96
N ASN A 64 -11.19 -11.65 -0.20
CA ASN A 64 -9.97 -11.24 -0.89
C ASN A 64 -10.20 -9.91 -1.61
N TRP A 65 -9.09 -9.20 -1.87
CA TRP A 65 -9.14 -7.91 -2.56
C TRP A 65 -8.85 -8.08 -4.03
N TYR A 66 -9.73 -7.52 -4.87
CA TYR A 66 -9.66 -7.59 -6.32
C TYR A 66 -9.65 -6.20 -6.92
N TYR A 67 -8.79 -5.98 -7.91
CA TYR A 67 -8.77 -4.74 -8.67
C TYR A 67 -9.96 -4.69 -9.63
N GLN A 68 -10.89 -3.77 -9.38
CA GLN A 68 -12.23 -3.79 -9.98
C GLN A 68 -12.24 -3.51 -11.49
N TYR A 69 -11.27 -2.74 -11.99
CA TYR A 69 -11.29 -2.30 -13.37
C TYR A 69 -10.75 -3.35 -14.35
N HIS A 70 -11.57 -3.72 -15.34
CA HIS A 70 -11.15 -4.55 -16.47
C HIS A 70 -9.91 -3.95 -17.17
N ASN A 71 -9.95 -2.64 -17.43
CA ASN A 71 -8.83 -1.85 -17.92
C ASN A 71 -8.14 -1.15 -16.75
N ILE A 72 -6.85 -1.40 -16.55
CA ILE A 72 -6.10 -0.74 -15.48
C ILE A 72 -6.09 0.77 -15.71
N GLN A 73 -6.50 1.52 -14.70
CA GLN A 73 -6.39 2.98 -14.70
C GLN A 73 -4.96 3.41 -14.37
N LEU A 74 -4.03 3.19 -15.31
CA LEU A 74 -2.59 3.44 -15.10
C LEU A 74 -2.31 4.86 -14.61
N LEU A 75 -2.99 5.86 -15.17
CA LEU A 75 -2.83 7.26 -14.77
C LEU A 75 -3.27 7.51 -13.32
N HIS A 76 -4.36 6.88 -12.88
CA HIS A 76 -4.87 7.00 -11.51
C HIS A 76 -3.91 6.34 -10.51
N LEU A 77 -3.45 5.12 -10.81
CA LEU A 77 -2.45 4.42 -10.00
C LEU A 77 -1.11 5.15 -9.96
N TRP A 78 -0.69 5.74 -11.08
CA TRP A 78 0.54 6.53 -11.16
C TRP A 78 0.48 7.76 -10.25
N LYS A 79 -0.64 8.49 -10.23
CA LYS A 79 -0.84 9.63 -9.32
C LYS A 79 -0.69 9.22 -7.86
N TYR A 80 -1.29 8.11 -7.45
CA TYR A 80 -1.09 7.59 -6.09
C TYR A 80 0.34 7.17 -5.82
N TYR A 81 1.01 6.53 -6.79
CA TYR A 81 2.40 6.12 -6.63
C TYR A 81 3.32 7.33 -6.40
N GLN A 82 3.14 8.39 -7.18
CA GLN A 82 3.86 9.65 -7.00
C GLN A 82 3.58 10.30 -5.63
N ALA A 83 2.31 10.37 -5.23
CA ALA A 83 1.93 10.93 -3.93
C ALA A 83 2.61 10.19 -2.77
N TRP A 84 2.56 8.85 -2.77
CA TRP A 84 3.19 8.03 -1.74
C TRP A 84 4.72 8.16 -1.71
N ILE A 85 5.39 8.29 -2.86
CA ILE A 85 6.84 8.56 -2.89
C ILE A 85 7.16 9.90 -2.24
N ASN A 86 6.40 10.94 -2.60
CA ASN A 86 6.62 12.29 -2.08
C ASN A 86 6.43 12.34 -0.56
N GLU A 87 5.40 11.67 -0.03
CA GLU A 87 5.21 11.55 1.42
C GLU A 87 6.41 10.91 2.12
N GLN A 88 6.95 9.81 1.59
CA GLN A 88 8.12 9.16 2.18
C GLN A 88 9.33 10.09 2.20
N ILE A 89 9.55 10.83 1.11
CA ILE A 89 10.65 11.81 1.01
C ILE A 89 10.50 12.91 2.07
N VAL A 90 9.29 13.44 2.25
CA VAL A 90 9.01 14.47 3.27
C VAL A 90 9.33 13.95 4.68
N TYR A 91 8.89 12.74 5.03
CA TYR A 91 9.21 12.16 6.34
C TYR A 91 10.71 11.97 6.57
N VAL A 92 11.46 11.57 5.53
CA VAL A 92 12.92 11.44 5.61
C VAL A 92 13.58 12.81 5.86
N PHE A 93 13.17 13.85 5.14
CA PHE A 93 13.70 15.20 5.35
C PHE A 93 13.39 15.76 6.74
N ILE A 94 12.18 15.54 7.24
CA ILE A 94 11.78 15.94 8.61
C ILE A 94 12.67 15.22 9.63
N LEU A 95 12.84 13.91 9.51
CA LEU A 95 13.68 13.13 10.41
C LEU A 95 15.13 13.61 10.42
N LEU A 96 15.74 13.85 9.24
CA LEU A 96 17.10 14.38 9.14
C LEU A 96 17.23 15.78 9.76
N SER A 97 16.20 16.62 9.59
CA SER A 97 16.17 17.97 10.17
C SER A 97 16.10 17.93 11.69
N LEU A 98 15.31 17.02 12.26
CA LEU A 98 15.21 16.81 13.71
C LEU A 98 16.51 16.29 14.30
N ILE A 99 17.15 15.31 13.65
CA ILE A 99 18.47 14.79 14.08
C ILE A 99 19.52 15.92 14.08
N LYS A 100 19.51 16.78 13.05
CA LYS A 100 20.43 17.92 12.97
C LYS A 100 20.21 18.95 14.10
N GLN A 101 18.99 19.11 14.60
CA GLN A 101 18.71 20.00 15.74
C GLN A 101 19.15 19.40 17.09
N MET A 102 19.31 18.08 17.16
CA MET A 102 19.71 17.36 18.38
C MET A 102 21.22 17.18 18.55
N ILE A 103 22.01 17.44 17.49
CA ILE A 103 23.49 17.37 17.46
C ILE A 103 24.05 18.80 17.55
#